data_AF-A0A1J1DZ05-F1
#
_entry.id   AF-A0A1J1DZ05-F1
#
_cell.length_a   1.000
_cell.length_b   1.000
_cell.length_c   1.000
_cell.angle_alpha   90.00
_cell.angle_beta   90.00
_cell.angle_gamma   90.00
#
_symmetry.space_group_name_H-M   'P 1'
#
loop_
_entity.id
_entity.type
_entity.pdbx_description
1 polymer ?
#
loop_
_entity_poly.entity_id
_entity_poly.type
_entity_poly.pdbx_seq_one_letter_code
_entity_poly.pdbx_strand_id
1 'polypeptide(L)'
;MKKKILKNILSLLTLGLVVFSCNKPSEGPKTEEEAIKNTIANIKRIVFTKAKNSTGTPASAATSAYAALFVKKTPAVTYADLDTEFPAAIQGDTVIKVTVPFDKTLNISTAATLTATITLNEKPGENVYLGDKKLTDSTAPFDYPISTQLVHANLIESTGGVSQVLEIKRKDKDGKVLIKKSFKVVFIHDAPSNNAIIGPDDFKFTVAASGANLATSFRTTTNPARTANSIVKAHRVTITANTNDGTAAGKEIEFQLRTKKASGTGDDSTMGELESAANATTYFKADALKLPDGAYIEVGNTECTGTPSVCNNVNPITGVKTGGTTTADTTDLKGAGSNASISYNFTVVAQDGTTKKHYKLTINAAAPTGA
;
A
#
# COMPACT_ATOMS: atom_id res chain seq x y z
N MET A 1 40.95 -29.14 -1.53
CA MET A 1 40.88 -27.85 -2.26
C MET A 1 40.12 -26.84 -1.41
N LYS A 2 40.81 -26.08 -0.54
CA LYS A 2 41.31 -24.71 -0.77
C LYS A 2 40.21 -23.70 -1.17
N LYS A 3 39.77 -22.94 -0.15
CA LYS A 3 39.52 -21.48 -0.11
C LYS A 3 38.84 -20.87 -1.34
N LYS A 4 37.56 -20.45 -1.23
CA LYS A 4 36.98 -19.28 -1.95
C LYS A 4 35.48 -19.01 -1.64
N ILE A 5 35.05 -18.87 -0.38
CA ILE A 5 33.72 -18.28 -0.06
C ILE A 5 33.84 -17.33 1.14
N LEU A 6 34.80 -16.40 1.10
CA LEU A 6 34.90 -15.30 2.06
C LEU A 6 35.36 -14.02 1.35
N LYS A 7 34.67 -13.67 0.25
CA LYS A 7 34.86 -12.40 -0.47
C LYS A 7 33.49 -11.93 -0.96
N ASN A 8 32.70 -11.34 -0.07
CA ASN A 8 31.68 -10.33 -0.40
C ASN A 8 30.93 -9.73 0.80
N ILE A 9 31.29 -10.06 2.05
CA ILE A 9 30.62 -9.48 3.25
C ILE A 9 31.46 -8.33 3.87
N LEU A 10 32.40 -7.76 3.13
CA LEU A 10 33.27 -6.67 3.63
C LEU A 10 33.43 -5.53 2.62
N SER A 11 32.36 -5.17 1.90
CA SER A 11 32.38 -4.11 0.87
C SER A 11 31.24 -3.08 0.99
N LEU A 12 30.56 -2.99 2.13
CA LEU A 12 29.60 -1.89 2.40
C LEU A 12 29.97 -1.07 3.64
N LEU A 13 31.28 -0.90 3.88
CA LEU A 13 31.79 0.06 4.86
C LEU A 13 32.74 1.06 4.18
N THR A 14 32.23 1.72 3.15
CA THR A 14 32.85 2.90 2.51
C THR A 14 31.82 4.02 2.35
N LEU A 15 31.02 4.26 3.40
CA LEU A 15 30.49 5.60 3.65
C LEU A 15 31.63 6.41 4.25
N GLY A 16 32.26 7.23 3.40
CA GLY A 16 33.29 8.17 3.82
C GLY A 16 32.79 9.05 4.96
N LEU A 17 33.25 8.74 6.18
CA LEU A 17 33.38 9.71 7.25
C LEU A 17 34.42 10.74 6.80
N VAL A 18 33.97 11.78 6.11
CA VAL A 18 34.68 13.05 6.11
C VAL A 18 34.07 13.87 7.23
N VAL A 19 34.49 13.59 8.47
CA VAL A 19 34.31 14.53 9.58
C VAL A 19 35.49 15.50 9.49
N PHE A 20 35.34 16.58 8.75
CA PHE A 20 36.19 17.75 8.98
C PHE A 20 35.77 18.38 10.31
N SER A 21 36.35 17.86 11.40
CA SER A 21 36.48 18.61 12.65
C SER A 21 37.89 19.22 12.68
N CYS A 22 38.14 20.20 11.81
CA CYS A 22 39.19 21.17 12.09
C CYS A 22 38.63 22.19 13.09
N ASN A 23 38.96 21.98 14.36
CA ASN A 23 39.28 23.07 15.27
C ASN A 23 40.24 22.52 16.33
N LYS A 24 41.50 22.91 16.23
CA LYS A 24 42.36 23.15 17.40
C LYS A 24 42.84 24.60 17.28
N PRO A 25 42.85 25.35 18.38
CA PRO A 25 43.92 25.17 19.36
C PRO A 25 43.43 24.62 20.70
N SER A 26 44.37 23.97 21.39
CA SER A 26 44.36 23.54 22.79
C SER A 26 43.48 24.37 23.74
N GLU A 27 42.43 23.75 24.28
CA GLU A 27 41.81 24.16 25.55
C GLU A 27 41.93 22.98 26.52
N GLY A 28 42.29 23.26 27.77
CA GLY A 28 42.51 22.29 28.84
C GLY A 28 41.27 21.41 29.13
N PRO A 29 41.38 20.45 30.08
CA PRO A 29 40.31 19.49 30.34
C PRO A 29 39.04 20.23 30.77
N LYS A 30 38.03 20.23 29.90
CA LYS A 30 36.72 20.85 30.18
C LYS A 30 35.95 19.98 31.17
N THR A 31 35.31 20.62 32.14
CA THR A 31 34.35 19.98 33.05
C THR A 31 33.16 19.42 32.25
N GLU A 32 32.56 18.33 32.73
CA GLU A 32 31.42 17.66 32.05
C GLU A 32 30.25 18.62 31.75
N GLU A 33 30.06 19.66 32.57
CA GLU A 33 29.07 20.73 32.34
C GLU A 33 29.35 21.60 31.10
N GLU A 34 30.61 21.86 30.74
CA GLU A 34 30.95 22.61 29.52
C GLU A 34 30.81 21.76 28.25
N ALA A 35 30.95 20.43 28.37
CA ALA A 35 30.72 19.50 27.26
C ALA A 35 29.21 19.38 26.93
N ILE A 36 28.36 19.35 27.96
CA ILE A 36 26.89 19.36 27.83
C ILE A 36 26.40 20.70 27.28
N LYS A 37 27.02 21.82 27.67
CA LYS A 37 26.71 23.11 27.06
C LYS A 37 27.09 23.18 25.58
N ASN A 38 28.08 22.45 25.08
CA ASN A 38 28.56 22.54 23.69
C ASN A 38 27.92 21.55 22.69
N THR A 39 26.89 20.81 23.10
CA THR A 39 26.24 19.81 22.24
C THR A 39 24.89 20.30 21.70
N ILE A 40 24.54 19.83 20.50
CA ILE A 40 23.22 20.03 19.91
C ILE A 40 22.39 18.77 20.19
N ALA A 41 21.22 18.98 20.77
CA ALA A 41 20.22 17.95 21.06
C ALA A 41 19.98 17.02 19.87
N ASN A 42 19.77 15.74 20.16
CA ASN A 42 19.35 14.76 19.16
C ASN A 42 17.85 14.92 18.85
N ILE A 43 17.45 14.48 17.65
CA ILE A 43 16.04 14.31 17.34
C ILE A 43 15.55 13.06 18.06
N LYS A 44 14.52 13.20 18.89
CA LYS A 44 13.83 12.09 19.57
C LYS A 44 12.80 11.45 18.66
N ARG A 45 12.09 12.27 17.88
CA ARG A 45 10.96 11.84 17.06
C ARG A 45 10.79 12.76 15.86
N ILE A 46 10.43 12.16 14.73
CA ILE A 46 9.99 12.86 13.53
C ILE A 46 8.81 12.13 12.93
N VAL A 47 7.72 12.85 12.69
CA VAL A 47 6.43 12.28 12.23
C VAL A 47 5.84 13.16 11.15
N PHE A 48 5.27 12.54 10.12
CA PHE A 48 4.40 13.23 9.17
C PHE A 48 2.96 13.01 9.60
N THR A 49 2.24 14.08 9.94
CA THR A 49 0.86 13.96 10.39
C THR A 49 -0.11 14.24 9.26
N LYS A 50 -1.23 13.53 9.24
CA LYS A 50 -2.30 13.70 8.24
C LYS A 50 -2.80 15.14 8.23
N ALA A 51 -3.04 15.73 9.40
CA ALA A 51 -3.53 17.10 9.53
C ALA A 51 -2.63 18.14 8.85
N LYS A 52 -1.30 17.96 8.90
CA LYS A 52 -0.32 18.87 8.30
C LYS A 52 -0.02 18.58 6.84
N ASN A 53 -0.52 17.46 6.33
CA ASN A 53 -0.29 16.97 4.98
C ASN A 53 -1.62 16.64 4.27
N SER A 54 -2.62 17.48 4.49
CA SER A 54 -3.95 17.40 3.87
C SER A 54 -4.33 18.68 3.14
N THR A 55 -5.28 18.58 2.24
CA THR A 55 -5.86 19.69 1.47
C THR A 55 -7.37 19.80 1.71
N GLY A 56 -7.93 20.98 1.44
CA GLY A 56 -9.35 21.31 1.66
C GLY A 56 -9.59 22.12 2.94
N THR A 57 -10.76 22.76 3.04
CA THR A 57 -11.22 23.46 4.25
C THR A 57 -12.73 23.23 4.44
N PRO A 58 -13.15 22.29 5.32
CA PRO A 58 -12.32 21.40 6.15
C PRO A 58 -11.51 20.39 5.32
N ALA A 59 -10.45 19.83 5.91
CA ALA A 59 -9.57 18.88 5.23
C ALA A 59 -10.33 17.62 4.77
N SER A 60 -10.16 17.23 3.51
CA SER A 60 -10.92 16.12 2.89
C SER A 60 -10.07 15.17 2.04
N ALA A 61 -8.79 15.49 1.82
CA ALA A 61 -7.86 14.66 1.07
C ALA A 61 -6.43 14.81 1.59
N ALA A 62 -5.62 13.76 1.48
CA ALA A 62 -4.19 13.82 1.74
C ALA A 62 -3.46 14.42 0.53
N THR A 63 -2.32 15.07 0.77
CA THR A 63 -1.42 15.40 -0.35
C THR A 63 -0.91 14.13 -1.00
N SER A 64 -0.59 14.18 -2.30
CA SER A 64 -0.06 13.02 -3.03
C SER A 64 1.22 12.46 -2.39
N ALA A 65 2.09 13.32 -1.87
CA ALA A 65 3.31 12.91 -1.19
C ALA A 65 3.03 12.17 0.13
N TYR A 66 2.01 12.58 0.89
CA TYR A 66 1.64 11.89 2.13
C TYR A 66 0.94 10.57 1.86
N ALA A 67 0.02 10.55 0.89
CA ALA A 67 -0.62 9.31 0.45
C ALA A 67 0.42 8.27 -0.04
N ALA A 68 1.51 8.72 -0.67
CA ALA A 68 2.61 7.86 -1.13
C ALA A 68 3.40 7.19 0.01
N LEU A 69 3.26 7.63 1.26
CA LEU A 69 3.88 6.97 2.42
C LEU A 69 3.12 5.71 2.86
N PHE A 70 1.95 5.43 2.28
CA PHE A 70 1.10 4.30 2.64
C PHE A 70 1.00 3.29 1.51
N VAL A 71 0.90 2.01 1.88
CA VAL A 71 0.83 0.94 0.90
C VAL A 71 -0.49 1.02 0.14
N LYS A 72 -0.45 0.85 -1.17
CA LYS A 72 -1.66 0.79 -1.99
C LYS A 72 -2.45 -0.46 -1.61
N LYS A 73 -3.71 -0.27 -1.21
CA LYS A 73 -4.62 -1.37 -0.89
C LYS A 73 -5.72 -1.49 -1.93
N THR A 74 -6.28 -2.69 -2.02
CA THR A 74 -7.50 -2.97 -2.77
C THR A 74 -8.50 -3.61 -1.80
N PRO A 75 -9.70 -3.04 -1.60
CA PRO A 75 -10.13 -1.72 -2.06
C PRO A 75 -9.22 -0.59 -1.54
N ALA A 76 -9.23 0.56 -2.24
CA ALA A 76 -8.43 1.70 -1.85
C ALA A 76 -8.84 2.22 -0.47
N VAL A 77 -7.86 2.55 0.37
CA VAL A 77 -8.09 3.19 1.67
C VAL A 77 -8.66 4.59 1.44
N THR A 78 -9.74 4.92 2.14
CA THR A 78 -10.34 6.25 2.02
C THR A 78 -9.51 7.29 2.78
N TYR A 79 -9.70 8.57 2.49
CA TYR A 79 -9.07 9.63 3.29
C TYR A 79 -9.41 9.48 4.77
N ALA A 80 -10.65 9.11 5.15
CA ALA A 80 -11.04 8.95 6.54
C ALA A 80 -10.20 7.88 7.25
N ASP A 81 -9.92 6.78 6.55
CA ASP A 81 -9.24 5.59 7.08
C ASP A 81 -7.71 5.67 7.05
N LEU A 82 -7.12 6.71 6.42
CA LEU A 82 -5.67 6.92 6.48
C LEU A 82 -5.22 7.21 7.92
N ASP A 83 -4.10 6.58 8.31
CA ASP A 83 -3.48 6.79 9.60
C ASP A 83 -3.22 8.28 9.87
N THR A 84 -3.37 8.69 11.13
CA THR A 84 -3.18 10.09 11.54
C THR A 84 -1.71 10.51 11.56
N GLU A 85 -0.80 9.54 11.70
CA GLU A 85 0.62 9.76 11.88
C GLU A 85 1.44 8.72 11.10
N PHE A 86 2.51 9.18 10.46
CA PHE A 86 3.53 8.34 9.85
C PHE A 86 4.89 8.62 10.53
N PRO A 87 5.32 7.78 11.50
CA PRO A 87 6.61 7.98 12.18
C PRO A 87 7.77 7.52 11.28
N ALA A 88 8.82 8.35 11.18
CA ALA A 88 10.06 7.93 10.56
C ALA A 88 10.97 7.22 11.58
N ALA A 89 11.78 6.27 11.10
CA ALA A 89 12.71 5.53 11.94
C ALA A 89 14.02 6.31 12.10
N ILE A 90 14.54 6.39 13.32
CA ILE A 90 15.83 7.02 13.61
C ILE A 90 16.88 5.91 13.73
N GLN A 91 17.94 5.98 12.94
CA GLN A 91 19.05 5.04 12.94
C GLN A 91 20.31 5.73 13.47
N GLY A 92 20.74 5.32 14.67
CA GLY A 92 21.80 6.02 15.40
C GLY A 92 21.39 7.45 15.74
N ASP A 93 22.35 8.38 15.71
CA ASP A 93 22.11 9.77 16.12
C ASP A 93 21.77 10.73 14.97
N THR A 94 22.02 10.36 13.71
CA THR A 94 22.02 11.33 12.59
C THR A 94 21.27 10.88 11.36
N VAL A 95 20.83 9.62 11.24
CA VAL A 95 20.11 9.14 10.06
C VAL A 95 18.64 8.94 10.41
N ILE A 96 17.75 9.51 9.60
CA ILE A 96 16.30 9.42 9.71
C ILE A 96 15.80 8.72 8.45
N LYS A 97 15.34 7.48 8.57
CA LYS A 97 14.80 6.68 7.47
C LYS A 97 13.28 6.85 7.40
N VAL A 98 12.82 7.36 6.27
CA VAL A 98 11.41 7.39 5.88
C VAL A 98 11.18 6.25 4.89
N THR A 99 10.49 5.22 5.35
CA THR A 99 10.22 4.04 4.52
C THR A 99 8.99 4.30 3.65
N VAL A 100 9.17 4.28 2.34
CA VAL A 100 8.11 4.47 1.35
C VAL A 100 7.69 3.09 0.82
N PRO A 101 6.42 2.71 0.83
CA PRO A 101 6.01 1.41 0.29
C PRO A 101 6.43 1.22 -1.16
N PHE A 102 6.90 0.04 -1.51
CA PHE A 102 7.37 -0.30 -2.84
C PHE A 102 6.24 -0.14 -3.85
N ASP A 103 6.49 0.68 -4.86
CA ASP A 103 5.51 0.98 -5.89
C ASP A 103 6.22 1.38 -7.19
N LYS A 104 6.23 0.49 -8.18
CA LYS A 104 6.86 0.74 -9.49
C LYS A 104 6.20 1.88 -10.26
N THR A 105 4.96 2.24 -9.91
CA THR A 105 4.18 3.30 -10.57
C THR A 105 4.34 4.66 -9.90
N LEU A 106 5.04 4.72 -8.76
CA LEU A 106 5.25 5.96 -8.01
C LEU A 106 6.16 6.93 -8.78
N ASN A 107 5.60 8.08 -9.19
CA ASN A 107 6.28 9.07 -10.01
C ASN A 107 5.89 10.51 -9.62
N ILE A 108 6.29 10.94 -8.42
CA ILE A 108 6.23 12.34 -7.98
C ILE A 108 7.58 12.98 -8.30
N SER A 109 7.76 13.35 -9.57
CA SER A 109 9.00 13.90 -10.12
C SER A 109 9.21 15.39 -9.84
N THR A 110 8.14 16.14 -9.59
CA THR A 110 8.23 17.50 -9.04
C THR A 110 8.39 17.41 -7.52
N ALA A 111 9.33 18.17 -6.96
CA ALA A 111 9.56 18.15 -5.52
C ALA A 111 8.28 18.54 -4.75
N ALA A 112 7.78 17.62 -3.95
CA ALA A 112 6.59 17.79 -3.12
C ALA A 112 7.01 18.02 -1.66
N THR A 113 6.27 18.88 -0.97
CA THR A 113 6.55 19.19 0.43
C THR A 113 5.76 18.27 1.36
N LEU A 114 6.49 17.60 2.25
CA LEU A 114 5.96 16.90 3.42
C LEU A 114 6.29 17.72 4.67
N THR A 115 5.28 18.10 5.43
CA THR A 115 5.47 18.78 6.71
C THR A 115 5.71 17.73 7.80
N ALA A 116 6.90 17.75 8.38
CA ALA A 116 7.28 16.89 9.48
C ALA A 116 7.14 17.63 10.81
N THR A 117 6.59 16.98 11.82
CA THR A 117 6.60 17.42 13.21
C THR A 117 7.76 16.74 13.92
N ILE A 118 8.68 17.54 14.45
CA ILE A 118 9.95 17.10 15.04
C ILE A 118 9.94 17.39 16.54
N THR A 119 10.46 16.45 17.33
CA THR A 119 10.67 16.58 18.77
C THR A 119 12.12 16.27 19.11
N LEU A 120 12.76 17.10 19.91
CA LEU A 120 14.12 16.88 20.39
C LEU A 120 14.12 16.04 21.67
N ASN A 121 15.25 15.40 22.00
CA ASN A 121 15.39 14.61 23.22
C ASN A 121 15.56 15.49 24.47
N GLU A 122 15.97 16.73 24.30
CA GLU A 122 16.22 17.70 25.37
C GLU A 122 16.01 19.14 24.90
N LYS A 123 16.13 20.10 25.82
CA LYS A 123 15.95 21.52 25.53
C LYS A 123 16.99 22.01 24.53
N PRO A 124 16.57 22.65 23.41
CA PRO A 124 17.52 23.36 22.60
C PRO A 124 18.18 24.42 23.49
N GLY A 125 19.51 24.44 23.49
CA GLY A 125 20.27 25.49 24.16
C GLY A 125 19.94 26.87 23.59
N GLU A 126 20.47 27.91 24.23
CA GLU A 126 20.26 29.27 23.77
C GLU A 126 20.77 29.46 22.33
N ASN A 127 20.01 30.23 21.53
CA ASN A 127 20.38 30.58 20.14
C ASN A 127 20.59 29.36 19.23
N VAL A 128 19.79 28.31 19.42
CA VAL A 128 19.71 27.15 18.51
C VAL A 128 18.62 27.38 17.47
N TYR A 129 18.90 27.00 16.22
CA TYR A 129 18.07 27.25 15.04
C TYR A 129 17.94 25.98 14.19
N LEU A 130 16.78 25.84 13.55
CA LEU A 130 16.56 24.92 12.44
C LEU A 130 16.15 25.74 11.21
N GLY A 131 17.00 25.76 10.17
CA GLY A 131 16.90 26.78 9.12
C GLY A 131 17.02 28.18 9.73
N ASP A 132 16.04 29.03 9.48
CA ASP A 132 15.96 30.39 10.05
C ASP A 132 15.14 30.47 11.33
N LYS A 133 14.47 29.38 11.72
CA LYS A 133 13.59 29.35 12.89
C LYS A 133 14.40 29.11 14.17
N LYS A 134 14.35 30.07 15.10
CA LYS A 134 14.89 29.90 16.46
C LYS A 134 14.05 28.88 17.23
N LEU A 135 14.71 27.92 17.88
CA LEU A 135 14.07 26.93 18.73
C LEU A 135 14.09 27.44 20.17
N THR A 136 12.92 27.68 20.76
CA THR A 136 12.79 28.37 22.06
C THR A 136 12.32 27.45 23.21
N ASP A 137 11.76 26.27 22.90
CA ASP A 137 11.27 25.30 23.88
C ASP A 137 11.57 23.85 23.43
N SER A 138 12.07 23.01 24.34
CA SER A 138 12.34 21.56 24.16
C SER A 138 11.12 20.73 23.89
N THR A 139 10.06 21.09 24.60
CA THR A 139 8.98 20.16 24.93
C THR A 139 7.89 20.23 23.89
N ALA A 140 7.75 21.39 23.26
CA ALA A 140 6.84 21.62 22.16
C ALA A 140 7.44 21.04 20.86
N PRO A 141 6.73 20.14 20.16
CA PRO A 141 7.08 19.76 18.82
C PRO A 141 7.08 20.97 17.88
N PHE A 142 7.94 20.95 16.87
CA PHE A 142 7.98 21.99 15.84
C PHE A 142 7.86 21.41 14.45
N ASP A 143 7.18 22.15 13.57
CA ASP A 143 7.00 21.76 12.18
C ASP A 143 8.19 22.20 11.33
N TYR A 144 8.59 21.35 10.38
CA TYR A 144 9.62 21.60 9.38
C TYR A 144 9.21 21.03 8.02
N PRO A 145 9.24 21.83 6.94
CA PRO A 145 8.94 21.35 5.60
C PRO A 145 10.11 20.55 5.01
N ILE A 146 9.83 19.37 4.49
CA ILE A 146 10.78 18.52 3.77
C ILE A 146 10.33 18.42 2.32
N SER A 147 11.07 19.06 1.42
CA SER A 147 10.81 19.01 -0.02
C SER A 147 11.56 17.83 -0.63
N THR A 148 10.85 16.92 -1.28
CA THR A 148 11.44 15.70 -1.84
C THR A 148 10.72 15.23 -3.11
N GLN A 149 11.45 14.55 -3.99
CA GLN A 149 10.88 13.78 -5.09
C GLN A 149 10.64 12.35 -4.62
N LEU A 150 9.50 11.76 -4.99
CA LEU A 150 9.17 10.37 -4.70
C LEU A 150 9.00 9.65 -6.03
N VAL A 151 10.11 9.18 -6.58
CA VAL A 151 10.15 8.43 -7.85
C VAL A 151 10.76 7.07 -7.58
N HIS A 152 10.07 6.01 -8.00
CA HIS A 152 10.45 4.63 -7.72
C HIS A 152 11.95 4.35 -7.87
N ALA A 153 12.53 4.69 -9.03
CA ALA A 153 13.93 4.43 -9.34
C ALA A 153 14.94 5.10 -8.37
N ASN A 154 14.56 6.23 -7.78
CA ASN A 154 15.42 6.99 -6.87
C ASN A 154 15.26 6.55 -5.41
N LEU A 155 14.18 5.83 -5.09
CA LEU A 155 13.88 5.33 -3.75
C LEU A 155 14.50 3.96 -3.47
N ILE A 156 15.11 3.30 -4.47
CA ILE A 156 15.75 1.99 -4.30
C ILE A 156 16.89 2.09 -3.27
N GLU A 157 16.90 1.23 -2.25
CA GLU A 157 17.90 1.31 -1.17
C GLU A 157 19.34 1.17 -1.68
N SER A 158 19.57 0.35 -2.72
CA SER A 158 20.89 0.18 -3.35
C SER A 158 21.40 1.41 -4.11
N THR A 159 20.52 2.36 -4.48
CA THR A 159 20.93 3.65 -5.06
C THR A 159 21.18 4.72 -3.98
N GLY A 160 20.97 4.37 -2.70
CA GLY A 160 21.15 5.26 -1.55
C GLY A 160 19.91 6.09 -1.17
N GLY A 161 18.81 5.94 -1.91
CA GLY A 161 17.56 6.66 -1.70
C GLY A 161 17.59 8.14 -2.09
N VAL A 162 16.46 8.82 -1.88
CA VAL A 162 16.38 10.28 -1.98
C VAL A 162 16.66 10.85 -0.60
N SER A 163 17.64 11.75 -0.48
CA SER A 163 18.01 12.30 0.83
C SER A 163 18.02 13.81 0.88
N GLN A 164 17.68 14.33 2.05
CA GLN A 164 17.75 15.73 2.43
C GLN A 164 18.57 15.87 3.71
N VAL A 165 19.31 16.96 3.83
CA VAL A 165 20.05 17.27 5.04
C VAL A 165 19.29 18.31 5.84
N LEU A 166 18.95 17.95 7.08
CA LEU A 166 18.40 18.83 8.08
C LEU A 166 19.53 19.29 8.99
N GLU A 167 19.74 20.60 9.13
CA GLU A 167 20.80 21.13 9.98
C GLU A 167 20.20 21.91 11.17
N ILE A 168 20.60 21.51 12.38
CA ILE A 168 20.41 22.30 13.58
C ILE A 168 21.71 23.04 13.88
N LYS A 169 21.63 24.35 14.08
CA LYS A 169 22.79 25.24 14.24
C LYS A 169 22.65 26.05 15.52
N ARG A 170 23.74 26.21 16.27
CA ARG A 170 23.82 27.25 17.29
C ARG A 170 24.57 28.45 16.75
N LYS A 171 24.03 29.64 16.97
CA LYS A 171 24.64 30.90 16.53
C LYS A 171 25.02 31.76 17.75
N ASP A 172 26.05 32.60 17.60
CA ASP A 172 26.31 33.67 18.56
C ASP A 172 25.35 34.86 18.36
N LYS A 173 25.58 35.95 19.10
CA LYS A 173 24.76 37.17 19.06
C LYS A 173 24.82 37.88 17.71
N ASP A 174 25.92 37.70 16.97
CA ASP A 174 26.15 38.30 15.65
C ASP A 174 25.68 37.38 14.51
N GLY A 175 25.09 36.23 14.84
CA GLY A 175 24.55 35.27 13.88
C GLY A 175 25.56 34.29 13.30
N LYS A 176 26.82 34.30 13.77
CA LYS A 176 27.86 33.37 13.32
C LYS A 176 27.60 31.98 13.90
N VAL A 177 27.69 30.95 13.06
CA VAL A 177 27.49 29.55 13.46
C VAL A 177 28.66 29.10 14.34
N LEU A 178 28.36 28.73 15.58
CA LEU A 178 29.33 28.20 16.55
C LEU A 178 29.49 26.68 16.43
N ILE A 179 28.36 25.97 16.39
CA ILE A 179 28.29 24.52 16.25
C ILE A 179 27.14 24.16 15.32
N LYS A 180 27.28 23.04 14.60
CA LYS A 180 26.23 22.49 13.72
C LYS A 180 26.12 20.98 13.89
N LYS A 181 24.90 20.47 13.72
CA LYS A 181 24.60 19.04 13.69
C LYS A 181 23.67 18.76 12.53
N SER A 182 24.10 17.85 11.67
CA SER A 182 23.42 17.50 10.44
C SER A 182 22.74 16.14 10.60
N PHE A 183 21.45 16.08 10.25
CA PHE A 183 20.64 14.88 10.22
C PHE A 183 20.30 14.58 8.76
N LYS A 184 20.61 13.38 8.30
CA LYS A 184 20.25 12.92 6.95
C LYS A 184 18.87 12.29 7.02
N VAL A 185 17.87 12.96 6.46
CA VAL A 185 16.55 12.37 6.18
C VAL A 185 16.64 11.65 4.86
N VAL A 186 16.41 10.34 4.84
CA VAL A 186 16.49 9.52 3.63
C VAL A 186 15.16 8.80 3.40
N PHE A 187 14.60 9.00 2.22
CA PHE A 187 13.43 8.29 1.71
C PHE A 187 13.90 7.10 0.90
N ILE A 188 13.47 5.90 1.29
CA ILE A 188 13.76 4.67 0.56
C ILE A 188 12.57 3.75 0.55
N HIS A 189 12.51 2.88 -0.45
CA HIS A 189 11.52 1.85 -0.53
C HIS A 189 11.66 0.82 0.60
N ASP A 190 10.55 0.25 1.05
CA ASP A 190 10.56 -1.03 1.75
C ASP A 190 10.90 -2.18 0.79
N ALA A 191 11.08 -3.36 1.39
CA ALA A 191 11.18 -4.59 0.61
C ALA A 191 9.81 -4.91 0.00
N PRO A 192 9.72 -5.17 -1.31
CA PRO A 192 8.47 -5.52 -1.93
C PRO A 192 7.92 -6.84 -1.40
N SER A 193 6.62 -6.89 -1.13
CA SER A 193 5.91 -8.12 -0.87
C SER A 193 5.81 -8.98 -2.13
N ASN A 194 6.06 -10.28 -1.97
CA ASN A 194 5.82 -11.30 -3.00
C ASN A 194 4.44 -11.98 -2.84
N ASN A 195 3.59 -11.49 -1.94
CA ASN A 195 2.28 -12.09 -1.71
C ASN A 195 1.30 -11.73 -2.84
N ALA A 196 0.88 -12.75 -3.60
CA ALA A 196 -0.15 -12.65 -4.64
C ALA A 196 -1.39 -13.52 -4.31
N ILE A 197 -1.55 -13.95 -3.04
CA ILE A 197 -2.61 -14.86 -2.63
C ILE A 197 -3.84 -14.10 -2.13
N ILE A 198 -4.96 -14.20 -2.84
CA ILE A 198 -6.27 -13.76 -2.34
C ILE A 198 -6.71 -14.73 -1.23
N GLY A 199 -7.07 -14.19 -0.06
CA GLY A 199 -7.61 -14.97 1.04
C GLY A 199 -8.89 -15.74 0.66
N PRO A 200 -9.19 -16.87 1.31
CA PRO A 200 -10.36 -17.70 0.97
C PRO A 200 -11.69 -16.95 1.03
N ASP A 201 -11.79 -15.97 1.91
CA ASP A 201 -12.98 -15.15 2.08
C ASP A 201 -12.92 -13.83 1.33
N ASP A 202 -11.80 -13.48 0.67
CA ASP A 202 -11.50 -12.12 0.24
C ASP A 202 -11.99 -11.74 -1.15
N PHE A 203 -12.49 -12.71 -1.92
CA PHE A 203 -13.20 -12.44 -3.16
C PHE A 203 -14.66 -12.07 -2.90
N LYS A 204 -14.97 -10.77 -2.90
CA LYS A 204 -16.23 -10.21 -2.38
C LYS A 204 -16.91 -9.27 -3.36
N PHE A 205 -18.22 -9.15 -3.21
CA PHE A 205 -19.10 -8.25 -3.93
C PHE A 205 -19.92 -7.45 -2.93
N THR A 206 -20.06 -6.15 -3.17
CA THR A 206 -20.98 -5.28 -2.43
C THR A 206 -22.33 -5.31 -3.14
N VAL A 207 -23.38 -5.73 -2.43
CA VAL A 207 -24.74 -5.73 -2.96
C VAL A 207 -25.20 -4.30 -3.25
N ALA A 208 -25.82 -4.09 -4.39
CA ALA A 208 -26.36 -2.80 -4.82
C ALA A 208 -27.90 -2.83 -4.97
N ALA A 209 -28.52 -1.66 -4.85
CA ALA A 209 -29.95 -1.48 -5.11
C ALA A 209 -30.28 -1.38 -6.61
N SER A 210 -29.30 -1.04 -7.44
CA SER A 210 -29.40 -0.91 -8.90
C SER A 210 -28.06 -1.24 -9.57
N GLY A 211 -28.08 -1.53 -10.87
CA GLY A 211 -26.88 -1.77 -11.68
C GLY A 211 -26.19 -3.11 -11.39
N ALA A 212 -24.86 -3.12 -11.39
CA ALA A 212 -24.08 -4.32 -11.07
C ALA A 212 -24.22 -4.74 -9.61
N ASN A 213 -24.14 -6.05 -9.33
CA ASN A 213 -24.35 -6.64 -8.01
C ASN A 213 -25.76 -6.40 -7.44
N LEU A 214 -26.77 -6.30 -8.31
CA LEU A 214 -28.16 -6.11 -7.90
C LEU A 214 -28.58 -7.15 -6.85
N ALA A 215 -29.26 -6.72 -5.80
CA ALA A 215 -29.71 -7.59 -4.71
C ALA A 215 -30.47 -8.83 -5.20
N THR A 216 -31.30 -8.69 -6.24
CA THR A 216 -32.08 -9.79 -6.82
C THR A 216 -31.24 -10.83 -7.56
N SER A 217 -29.99 -10.52 -7.92
CA SER A 217 -29.05 -11.48 -8.52
C SER A 217 -28.51 -12.47 -7.48
N PHE A 218 -28.55 -12.09 -6.21
CA PHE A 218 -28.01 -12.84 -5.10
C PHE A 218 -29.09 -13.52 -4.29
N ARG A 219 -28.76 -14.69 -3.72
CA ARG A 219 -29.72 -15.51 -2.98
C ARG A 219 -30.35 -14.72 -1.84
N THR A 220 -31.66 -14.73 -1.80
CA THR A 220 -32.46 -14.11 -0.75
C THR A 220 -32.16 -14.78 0.59
N THR A 221 -31.78 -13.97 1.56
CA THR A 221 -31.63 -14.38 2.97
C THR A 221 -32.66 -13.61 3.78
N THR A 222 -33.13 -14.16 4.89
CA THR A 222 -34.11 -13.49 5.78
C THR A 222 -33.50 -13.00 7.09
N ASN A 223 -32.31 -13.49 7.47
CA ASN A 223 -31.63 -13.09 8.69
C ASN A 223 -30.09 -13.23 8.59
N PRO A 224 -29.34 -12.13 8.37
CA PRO A 224 -29.83 -10.83 7.91
C PRO A 224 -30.29 -10.90 6.45
N ALA A 225 -31.26 -10.06 6.08
CA ALA A 225 -31.64 -9.94 4.67
C ALA A 225 -30.56 -9.26 3.84
N ARG A 226 -30.39 -9.66 2.57
CA ARG A 226 -29.47 -8.97 1.66
C ARG A 226 -30.04 -7.61 1.27
N THR A 227 -29.51 -6.58 1.89
CA THR A 227 -29.76 -5.20 1.52
C THR A 227 -28.56 -4.64 0.77
N ALA A 228 -28.73 -3.47 0.13
CA ALA A 228 -27.60 -2.71 -0.38
C ALA A 228 -26.51 -2.55 0.69
N ASN A 229 -25.25 -2.56 0.26
CA ASN A 229 -24.04 -2.57 1.08
C ASN A 229 -23.76 -3.87 1.87
N SER A 230 -24.62 -4.89 1.76
CA SER A 230 -24.27 -6.23 2.25
C SER A 230 -23.11 -6.82 1.44
N ILE A 231 -22.36 -7.74 2.04
CA ILE A 231 -21.24 -8.42 1.38
C ILE A 231 -21.63 -9.84 0.99
N VAL A 232 -21.37 -10.18 -0.27
CA VAL A 232 -21.43 -11.55 -0.80
C VAL A 232 -20.01 -12.01 -1.05
N LYS A 233 -19.67 -13.22 -0.59
CA LYS A 233 -18.36 -13.82 -0.84
C LYS A 233 -18.50 -14.87 -1.93
N ALA A 234 -17.60 -14.89 -2.90
CA ALA A 234 -17.49 -16.04 -3.79
C ALA A 234 -16.94 -17.25 -3.02
N HIS A 235 -17.43 -18.43 -3.33
CA HIS A 235 -16.90 -19.66 -2.76
C HIS A 235 -15.54 -19.98 -3.37
N ARG A 236 -14.52 -20.12 -2.53
CA ARG A 236 -13.22 -20.63 -2.98
C ARG A 236 -13.26 -22.15 -3.07
N VAL A 237 -12.96 -22.68 -4.26
CA VAL A 237 -12.80 -24.12 -4.46
C VAL A 237 -11.59 -24.61 -3.66
N THR A 238 -11.75 -25.70 -2.92
CA THR A 238 -10.68 -26.30 -2.13
C THR A 238 -9.48 -26.63 -3.01
N ILE A 239 -8.29 -26.25 -2.54
CA ILE A 239 -7.05 -26.59 -3.25
C ILE A 239 -6.81 -28.08 -3.12
N THR A 240 -6.80 -28.78 -4.26
CA THR A 240 -6.31 -30.16 -4.34
C THR A 240 -4.92 -30.10 -4.97
N ALA A 241 -3.94 -30.73 -4.32
CA ALA A 241 -2.53 -30.62 -4.69
C ALA A 241 -2.31 -30.70 -6.22
N ASN A 242 -1.61 -29.70 -6.76
CA ASN A 242 -1.19 -29.57 -8.16
C ASN A 242 -2.27 -29.24 -9.21
N THR A 243 -3.54 -29.04 -8.84
CA THR A 243 -4.62 -28.78 -9.82
C THR A 243 -5.13 -27.34 -9.85
N ASN A 244 -5.00 -26.58 -8.75
CA ASN A 244 -5.54 -25.22 -8.61
C ASN A 244 -4.70 -24.37 -7.63
N ASP A 245 -3.37 -24.48 -7.73
CA ASP A 245 -2.40 -23.76 -6.87
C ASP A 245 -2.01 -22.37 -7.39
N GLY A 246 -2.59 -21.96 -8.53
CA GLY A 246 -2.38 -20.68 -9.19
C GLY A 246 -1.00 -20.51 -9.81
N THR A 247 -0.20 -21.58 -9.96
CA THR A 247 1.18 -21.50 -10.48
C THR A 247 1.27 -21.23 -11.98
N ALA A 248 0.22 -21.54 -12.74
CA ALA A 248 0.15 -21.33 -14.19
C ALA A 248 -1.31 -21.20 -14.66
N ALA A 249 -1.50 -20.76 -15.90
CA ALA A 249 -2.76 -20.95 -16.62
C ALA A 249 -3.10 -22.45 -16.72
N GLY A 250 -4.37 -22.82 -16.55
CA GLY A 250 -4.84 -24.20 -16.40
C GLY A 250 -4.68 -24.78 -14.99
N LYS A 251 -4.09 -24.03 -14.05
CA LYS A 251 -4.00 -24.36 -12.61
C LYS A 251 -4.54 -23.23 -11.75
N GLU A 252 -5.53 -22.50 -12.24
CA GLU A 252 -6.06 -21.31 -11.58
C GLU A 252 -6.64 -21.63 -10.19
N ILE A 253 -6.41 -20.73 -9.23
CA ILE A 253 -7.19 -20.74 -7.99
C ILE A 253 -8.60 -20.27 -8.34
N GLU A 254 -9.59 -21.13 -8.09
CA GLU A 254 -10.97 -20.89 -8.51
C GLU A 254 -11.83 -20.32 -7.38
N PHE A 255 -12.54 -19.24 -7.71
CA PHE A 255 -13.66 -18.69 -6.97
C PHE A 255 -14.95 -18.89 -7.77
N GLN A 256 -16.07 -19.11 -7.08
CA GLN A 256 -17.35 -19.44 -7.70
C GLN A 256 -18.48 -18.58 -7.15
N LEU A 257 -19.32 -18.08 -8.05
CA LEU A 257 -20.70 -17.71 -7.75
C LEU A 257 -21.59 -18.88 -8.16
N ARG A 258 -22.06 -19.63 -7.15
CA ARG A 258 -22.82 -20.86 -7.34
C ARG A 258 -24.31 -20.55 -7.37
N THR A 259 -25.02 -21.31 -8.19
CA THR A 259 -26.48 -21.30 -8.22
C THR A 259 -27.05 -21.77 -6.89
N LYS A 260 -28.22 -21.25 -6.49
CA LYS A 260 -28.86 -21.72 -5.27
C LYS A 260 -29.28 -23.19 -5.36
N LYS A 261 -29.24 -23.90 -4.23
CA LYS A 261 -29.95 -25.18 -4.10
C LYS A 261 -31.46 -24.97 -4.22
N ALA A 262 -32.15 -25.93 -4.84
CA ALA A 262 -33.60 -25.91 -4.97
C ALA A 262 -34.34 -26.03 -3.62
N SER A 263 -33.75 -26.73 -2.66
CA SER A 263 -34.30 -26.97 -1.33
C SER A 263 -33.19 -26.98 -0.27
N GLY A 264 -33.55 -26.61 0.97
CA GLY A 264 -32.64 -26.61 2.12
C GLY A 264 -32.66 -25.27 2.86
N THR A 265 -31.92 -25.21 3.96
CA THR A 265 -31.73 -24.02 4.78
C THR A 265 -30.25 -23.84 5.08
N GLY A 266 -29.77 -22.60 5.07
CA GLY A 266 -28.38 -22.32 5.41
C GLY A 266 -27.85 -21.02 4.81
N ASP A 267 -26.55 -20.83 5.00
CA ASP A 267 -25.77 -19.74 4.43
C ASP A 267 -25.30 -20.06 2.99
N ASP A 268 -24.47 -19.19 2.43
CA ASP A 268 -23.98 -19.37 1.06
C ASP A 268 -23.11 -20.61 0.90
N SER A 269 -22.36 -20.98 1.96
CA SER A 269 -21.50 -22.16 1.92
C SER A 269 -22.29 -23.43 1.59
N THR A 270 -23.52 -23.51 2.09
CA THR A 270 -24.42 -24.68 1.96
C THR A 270 -25.50 -24.50 0.90
N MET A 271 -25.91 -23.26 0.59
CA MET A 271 -27.06 -22.99 -0.27
C MET A 271 -26.71 -22.31 -1.60
N GLY A 272 -25.50 -21.80 -1.80
CA GLY A 272 -25.09 -21.05 -3.00
C GLY A 272 -25.35 -19.55 -2.89
N GLU A 273 -24.65 -18.77 -3.70
CA GLU A 273 -24.63 -17.30 -3.63
C GLU A 273 -25.68 -16.63 -4.51
N LEU A 274 -26.08 -17.26 -5.62
CA LEU A 274 -26.97 -16.68 -6.64
C LEU A 274 -28.43 -17.09 -6.45
N GLU A 275 -29.37 -16.16 -6.65
CA GLU A 275 -30.81 -16.43 -6.55
C GLU A 275 -31.32 -17.32 -7.70
N SER A 276 -30.72 -17.16 -8.88
CA SER A 276 -30.98 -17.96 -10.07
C SER A 276 -29.71 -18.01 -10.92
N ALA A 277 -29.71 -18.81 -11.98
CA ALA A 277 -28.64 -18.70 -12.97
C ALA A 277 -28.61 -17.27 -13.53
N ALA A 278 -27.44 -16.65 -13.46
CA ALA A 278 -27.15 -15.35 -14.00
C ALA A 278 -27.13 -15.42 -15.53
N ASN A 279 -27.83 -14.49 -16.18
CA ASN A 279 -27.88 -14.38 -17.64
C ASN A 279 -27.02 -13.21 -18.14
N ALA A 280 -27.07 -12.93 -19.45
CA ALA A 280 -26.31 -11.85 -20.08
C ALA A 280 -26.71 -10.42 -19.64
N THR A 281 -27.77 -10.25 -18.85
CA THR A 281 -28.18 -8.98 -18.25
C THR A 281 -27.99 -8.96 -16.73
N THR A 282 -27.38 -10.00 -16.17
CA THR A 282 -27.02 -10.07 -14.75
C THR A 282 -25.55 -9.64 -14.60
N TYR A 283 -25.34 -8.41 -14.15
CA TYR A 283 -24.02 -7.76 -14.10
C TYR A 283 -23.40 -7.83 -12.70
N PHE A 284 -22.07 -7.99 -12.65
CA PHE A 284 -21.30 -8.07 -11.42
C PHE A 284 -20.06 -7.18 -11.47
N LYS A 285 -19.52 -6.86 -10.29
CA LYS A 285 -18.17 -6.33 -10.07
C LYS A 285 -17.70 -6.72 -8.67
N ALA A 286 -16.50 -7.27 -8.54
CA ALA A 286 -15.91 -7.64 -7.26
C ALA A 286 -15.33 -6.39 -6.56
N ASP A 287 -16.19 -5.39 -6.32
CA ASP A 287 -15.83 -4.08 -5.77
C ASP A 287 -15.41 -4.11 -4.29
N ALA A 288 -15.69 -5.21 -3.59
CA ALA A 288 -15.20 -5.49 -2.25
C ALA A 288 -14.03 -6.50 -2.22
N LEU A 289 -13.52 -6.94 -3.38
CA LEU A 289 -12.37 -7.84 -3.47
C LEU A 289 -11.19 -7.25 -2.72
N LYS A 290 -10.62 -8.03 -1.80
CA LYS A 290 -9.38 -7.67 -1.13
C LYS A 290 -8.20 -8.35 -1.80
N LEU A 291 -7.22 -7.55 -2.24
CA LEU A 291 -5.93 -8.06 -2.68
C LEU A 291 -4.91 -7.92 -1.55
N PRO A 292 -3.83 -8.72 -1.57
CA PRO A 292 -2.65 -8.44 -0.76
C PRO A 292 -2.16 -7.00 -0.94
N ASP A 293 -1.60 -6.43 0.12
CA ASP A 293 -1.08 -5.07 0.10
C ASP A 293 -0.07 -4.89 -1.06
N GLY A 294 -0.29 -3.86 -1.87
CA GLY A 294 0.52 -3.52 -3.05
C GLY A 294 0.27 -4.40 -4.29
N ALA A 295 -0.52 -5.46 -4.19
CA ALA A 295 -0.84 -6.31 -5.35
C ALA A 295 -1.87 -5.65 -6.27
N TYR A 296 -1.83 -6.02 -7.55
CA TYR A 296 -2.76 -5.53 -8.57
C TYR A 296 -3.18 -6.64 -9.53
N ILE A 297 -4.22 -6.38 -10.31
CA ILE A 297 -4.73 -7.33 -11.32
C ILE A 297 -4.16 -7.01 -12.70
N GLU A 298 -3.65 -8.03 -13.36
CA GLU A 298 -3.42 -8.06 -14.80
C GLU A 298 -4.49 -8.95 -15.46
N VAL A 299 -4.99 -8.47 -16.59
CA VAL A 299 -5.90 -9.20 -17.48
C VAL A 299 -5.26 -9.38 -18.84
N GLY A 300 -5.64 -10.44 -19.54
CA GLY A 300 -5.28 -10.68 -20.93
C GLY A 300 -6.13 -9.85 -21.91
N ASN A 301 -6.09 -10.27 -23.17
CA ASN A 301 -6.78 -9.60 -24.29
C ASN A 301 -7.74 -10.53 -25.05
N THR A 302 -7.94 -11.77 -24.59
CA THR A 302 -8.83 -12.74 -25.21
C THR A 302 -10.27 -12.42 -24.85
N GLU A 303 -11.07 -12.10 -25.86
CA GLU A 303 -12.51 -11.87 -25.69
C GLU A 303 -13.24 -13.14 -25.26
N CYS A 304 -14.38 -12.95 -24.59
CA CYS A 304 -15.33 -14.00 -24.28
C CYS A 304 -15.89 -14.63 -25.57
N THR A 305 -15.29 -15.73 -26.03
CA THR A 305 -15.72 -16.44 -27.23
C THR A 305 -15.99 -17.92 -26.90
N GLY A 306 -17.00 -18.53 -27.54
CA GLY A 306 -17.34 -19.95 -27.38
C GLY A 306 -18.34 -20.28 -26.25
N THR A 307 -18.66 -21.58 -26.09
CA THR A 307 -19.58 -22.11 -25.07
C THR A 307 -18.97 -23.39 -24.45
N PRO A 308 -18.68 -23.47 -23.12
CA PRO A 308 -18.69 -22.37 -22.15
C PRO A 308 -17.59 -21.35 -22.46
N SER A 309 -17.90 -20.06 -22.30
CA SER A 309 -16.96 -18.99 -22.61
C SER A 309 -15.90 -18.88 -21.52
N VAL A 310 -14.63 -18.85 -21.90
CA VAL A 310 -13.52 -18.44 -21.02
C VAL A 310 -13.08 -17.05 -21.47
N CYS A 311 -13.19 -16.10 -20.55
CA CYS A 311 -12.78 -14.72 -20.74
C CYS A 311 -11.48 -14.50 -19.97
N ASN A 312 -10.54 -13.74 -20.51
CA ASN A 312 -9.39 -13.29 -19.71
C ASN A 312 -9.16 -11.78 -19.79
N ASN A 313 -10.04 -11.03 -20.48
CA ASN A 313 -9.89 -9.60 -20.72
C ASN A 313 -10.71 -8.71 -19.81
N VAL A 314 -11.38 -9.23 -18.77
CA VAL A 314 -12.23 -8.45 -17.86
C VAL A 314 -11.59 -8.35 -16.49
N ASN A 315 -11.40 -7.12 -16.00
CA ASN A 315 -10.93 -6.90 -14.65
C ASN A 315 -12.10 -7.12 -13.67
N PRO A 316 -12.01 -8.07 -12.72
CA PRO A 316 -13.14 -8.39 -11.86
C PRO A 316 -13.52 -7.24 -10.93
N ILE A 317 -12.59 -6.37 -10.52
CA ILE A 317 -12.87 -5.25 -9.61
C ILE A 317 -13.73 -4.20 -10.29
N THR A 318 -13.36 -3.80 -11.51
CA THR A 318 -14.10 -2.77 -12.27
C THR A 318 -15.28 -3.37 -13.03
N GLY A 319 -15.23 -4.66 -13.33
CA GLY A 319 -16.16 -5.35 -14.21
C GLY A 319 -15.97 -4.97 -15.69
N VAL A 320 -14.91 -4.26 -16.07
CA VAL A 320 -14.73 -3.70 -17.42
C VAL A 320 -13.68 -4.49 -18.20
N LYS A 321 -13.94 -4.71 -19.49
CA LYS A 321 -12.97 -5.34 -20.39
C LYS A 321 -11.82 -4.42 -20.78
N THR A 322 -10.68 -4.99 -21.20
CA THR A 322 -9.55 -4.24 -21.75
C THR A 322 -10.01 -3.32 -22.88
N GLY A 323 -9.72 -2.02 -22.78
CA GLY A 323 -10.14 -0.99 -23.74
C GLY A 323 -11.60 -0.53 -23.61
N GLY A 324 -12.37 -1.10 -22.69
CA GLY A 324 -13.73 -0.66 -22.36
C GLY A 324 -13.77 0.55 -21.43
N THR A 325 -14.97 1.06 -21.17
CA THR A 325 -15.24 2.16 -20.25
C THR A 325 -16.10 1.69 -19.07
N THR A 326 -15.95 2.35 -17.92
CA THR A 326 -16.81 2.11 -16.76
C THR A 326 -18.21 2.69 -17.01
N THR A 327 -19.23 1.87 -16.84
CA THR A 327 -20.63 2.35 -16.74
C THR A 327 -21.17 1.95 -15.37
N ALA A 328 -22.03 2.79 -14.77
CA ALA A 328 -22.55 2.52 -13.44
C ALA A 328 -23.46 1.27 -13.41
N ASP A 329 -24.20 1.04 -14.49
CA ASP A 329 -25.31 0.10 -14.51
C ASP A 329 -25.01 -1.21 -15.25
N THR A 330 -23.96 -1.26 -16.08
CA THR A 330 -23.59 -2.45 -16.84
C THR A 330 -22.10 -2.74 -16.76
N THR A 331 -21.75 -4.03 -16.82
CA THR A 331 -20.37 -4.51 -16.80
C THR A 331 -20.17 -5.63 -17.82
N ASP A 332 -18.91 -5.92 -18.14
CA ASP A 332 -18.51 -7.08 -18.94
C ASP A 332 -18.38 -8.35 -18.09
N LEU A 333 -18.31 -8.21 -16.76
CA LEU A 333 -18.41 -9.31 -15.81
C LEU A 333 -19.89 -9.67 -15.56
N LYS A 334 -20.41 -10.66 -16.28
CA LYS A 334 -21.85 -10.98 -16.32
C LYS A 334 -22.10 -12.47 -16.54
N GLY A 335 -23.34 -12.90 -16.36
CA GLY A 335 -23.75 -14.27 -16.71
C GLY A 335 -23.71 -14.55 -18.22
N ALA A 336 -23.78 -15.82 -18.60
CA ALA A 336 -23.89 -16.22 -20.00
C ALA A 336 -25.32 -16.11 -20.52
N GLY A 337 -25.51 -15.81 -21.81
CA GLY A 337 -26.85 -15.67 -22.41
C GLY A 337 -27.72 -16.94 -22.35
N SER A 338 -27.11 -18.13 -22.28
CA SER A 338 -27.79 -19.43 -22.21
C SER A 338 -27.98 -19.94 -20.77
N ASN A 339 -27.78 -19.10 -19.75
CA ASN A 339 -27.68 -19.49 -18.34
C ASN A 339 -26.57 -20.52 -18.06
N ALA A 340 -25.67 -20.74 -19.02
CA ALA A 340 -24.53 -21.63 -18.87
C ALA A 340 -23.50 -21.05 -17.90
N SER A 341 -22.58 -21.91 -17.47
CA SER A 341 -21.39 -21.49 -16.74
C SER A 341 -20.47 -20.67 -17.64
N ILE A 342 -19.89 -19.60 -17.07
CA ILE A 342 -18.89 -18.73 -17.73
C ILE A 342 -17.74 -18.48 -16.76
N SER A 343 -16.52 -18.46 -17.29
CA SER A 343 -15.30 -18.31 -16.49
C SER A 343 -14.53 -17.05 -16.88
N TYR A 344 -14.07 -16.31 -15.88
CA TYR A 344 -13.28 -15.10 -16.01
C TYR A 344 -11.92 -15.30 -15.35
N ASN A 345 -10.89 -15.43 -16.17
CA ASN A 345 -9.51 -15.63 -15.75
C ASN A 345 -8.80 -14.28 -15.60
N PHE A 346 -7.98 -14.16 -14.56
CA PHE A 346 -7.17 -12.98 -14.31
C PHE A 346 -5.92 -13.38 -13.53
N THR A 347 -4.94 -12.49 -13.48
CA THR A 347 -3.69 -12.71 -12.76
C THR A 347 -3.56 -11.67 -11.66
N VAL A 348 -3.27 -12.10 -10.44
CA VAL A 348 -2.82 -11.19 -9.38
C VAL A 348 -1.31 -11.15 -9.42
N VAL A 349 -0.77 -9.95 -9.55
CA VAL A 349 0.65 -9.67 -9.48
C VAL A 349 0.95 -9.06 -8.12
N ALA A 350 1.92 -9.62 -7.40
CA ALA A 350 2.36 -9.08 -6.12
C ALA A 350 3.02 -7.70 -6.29
N GLN A 351 3.27 -7.03 -5.17
CA GLN A 351 3.91 -5.72 -5.12
C GLN A 351 5.30 -5.72 -5.80
N ASP A 352 6.03 -6.84 -5.74
CA ASP A 352 7.32 -7.02 -6.43
C ASP A 352 7.23 -6.94 -7.97
N GLY A 353 6.02 -7.01 -8.55
CA GLY A 353 5.75 -6.98 -9.97
C GLY A 353 6.24 -8.22 -10.74
N THR A 354 6.69 -9.27 -10.05
CA THR A 354 7.24 -10.49 -10.65
C THR A 354 6.55 -11.75 -10.17
N THR A 355 6.14 -11.81 -8.90
CA THR A 355 5.40 -12.93 -8.36
C THR A 355 3.96 -12.85 -8.83
N LYS A 356 3.49 -13.92 -9.48
CA LYS A 356 2.16 -13.99 -10.09
C LYS A 356 1.40 -15.20 -9.58
N LYS A 357 0.07 -15.04 -9.45
CA LYS A 357 -0.87 -16.14 -9.23
C LYS A 357 -2.04 -16.00 -10.19
N HIS A 358 -2.42 -17.11 -10.81
CA HIS A 358 -3.51 -17.17 -11.76
C HIS A 358 -4.81 -17.57 -11.05
N TYR A 359 -5.88 -16.86 -11.38
CA TYR A 359 -7.20 -17.02 -10.78
C TYR A 359 -8.28 -17.15 -11.84
N LYS A 360 -9.39 -17.75 -11.43
CA LYS A 360 -10.60 -17.89 -12.22
C LYS A 360 -11.80 -17.60 -11.34
N LEU A 361 -12.69 -16.73 -11.80
CA LEU A 361 -14.04 -16.58 -11.26
C LEU A 361 -15.02 -17.30 -12.19
N THR A 362 -15.77 -18.27 -11.67
CA THR A 362 -16.82 -18.97 -12.41
C THR A 362 -18.19 -18.49 -11.94
N ILE A 363 -18.99 -17.99 -12.88
CA ILE A 363 -20.39 -17.61 -12.66
C ILE A 363 -21.29 -18.75 -13.14
N ASN A 364 -22.41 -18.97 -12.44
CA ASN A 364 -23.28 -20.14 -12.61
C ASN A 364 -22.55 -21.46 -12.36
N ALA A 365 -21.66 -21.49 -11.37
CA ALA A 365 -21.14 -22.75 -10.87
C ALA A 365 -22.29 -23.60 -10.28
N ALA A 366 -22.09 -24.92 -10.25
CA ALA A 366 -23.07 -25.84 -9.69
C ALA A 366 -23.39 -25.49 -8.24
N ALA A 367 -24.66 -25.67 -7.85
CA ALA A 367 -25.06 -25.52 -6.46
C ALA A 367 -24.22 -26.40 -5.54
N PRO A 368 -24.01 -26.01 -4.27
CA PRO A 368 -23.20 -26.79 -3.34
C PRO A 368 -23.64 -28.26 -3.27
N THR A 369 -22.71 -29.21 -3.34
CA THR A 369 -22.99 -30.65 -3.26
C THR A 369 -22.66 -31.17 -1.86
N GLY A 370 -23.47 -30.84 -0.86
CA GLY A 370 -23.27 -31.31 0.52
C GLY A 370 -23.92 -30.43 1.57
N ALA A 371 -24.35 -31.06 2.65
CA ALA A 371 -24.62 -30.47 3.96
C ALA A 371 -23.72 -31.19 4.97
#